data_AF-A0A1X7UY90-F1
#
_entry.id   AF-A0A1X7UY90-F1
#
_cell.length_a   1.000
_cell.length_b   1.000
_cell.length_c   1.000
_cell.angle_alpha   90.00
_cell.angle_beta   90.00
_cell.angle_gamma   90.00
#
_symmetry.space_group_name_H-M   'P 1'
#
loop_
_entity.id
_entity.type
_entity.pdbx_description
1 polymer ?
#
loop_
_entity_poly.entity_id
_entity_poly.type
_entity_poly.pdbx_seq_one_letter_code
_entity_poly.pdbx_strand_id
1 'polypeptide(L)'
;DEVEKDNESRCFICNIERGRFNKDFKRHVKEEHNMWEYMYFIIHVNSLLEKDRSAMEKYVFEQVKANSIDFFPLYRAKSLPDYEHHESTTEKQSTQPQQAPEEHRRQSSVEVGSVYQTGYRRRKRQ
;
A
#
# COMPACT_ATOMS: atom_id res chain seq x y z
N ASP A 1 2.81 18.57 -21.52
CA ASP A 1 2.67 17.33 -20.74
C ASP A 1 2.00 17.61 -19.40
N GLU A 2 0.74 17.20 -19.23
CA GLU A 2 -0.01 17.43 -17.98
C GLU A 2 0.52 16.61 -16.80
N VAL A 3 1.01 15.40 -17.08
CA VAL A 3 1.62 14.48 -16.09
C VAL A 3 2.89 15.08 -15.47
N GLU A 4 3.72 15.74 -16.27
CA GLU A 4 4.92 16.41 -15.75
C GLU A 4 4.56 17.59 -14.84
N LYS A 5 3.51 18.35 -15.18
CA LYS A 5 3.03 19.46 -14.35
C LYS A 5 2.47 18.99 -13.00
N ASP A 6 1.79 17.83 -12.96
CA ASP A 6 1.27 17.27 -11.70
C ASP A 6 2.39 16.83 -10.76
N ASN A 7 3.41 16.14 -11.30
CA ASN A 7 4.62 15.73 -10.57
C ASN A 7 5.41 16.91 -10.00
N GLU A 8 5.27 18.10 -10.57
CA GLU A 8 5.87 19.34 -10.07
C GLU A 8 5.00 20.07 -9.03
N SER A 9 3.70 19.73 -8.94
CA SER A 9 2.72 20.46 -8.12
C SER A 9 2.50 19.85 -6.74
N ARG A 10 2.66 18.52 -6.61
CA ARG A 10 2.40 17.76 -5.37
C ARG A 10 3.44 16.65 -5.14
N CYS A 11 3.65 16.30 -3.87
CA CYS A 11 4.49 15.14 -3.53
C CYS A 11 3.72 13.84 -3.79
N PHE A 12 4.33 12.91 -4.54
CA PHE A 12 3.76 11.60 -4.83
C PHE A 12 3.46 10.74 -3.59
N ILE A 13 4.29 10.83 -2.54
CA ILE A 13 4.20 9.96 -1.36
C ILE A 13 3.15 10.45 -0.34
N CYS A 14 3.08 11.75 -0.09
CA CYS A 14 2.18 12.31 0.93
C CYS A 14 1.01 13.14 0.38
N ASN A 15 0.96 13.36 -0.93
CA ASN A 15 -0.08 14.16 -1.60
C ASN A 15 -0.18 15.62 -1.10
N ILE A 16 0.89 16.17 -0.54
CA ILE A 16 0.95 17.57 -0.10
C ILE A 16 1.44 18.46 -1.26
N GLU A 17 0.79 19.60 -1.43
CA GLU A 17 1.14 20.60 -2.44
C GLU A 17 2.52 21.20 -2.20
N ARG A 18 3.28 21.35 -3.30
CA ARG A 18 4.61 21.96 -3.31
C ARG A 18 4.64 23.32 -2.61
N GLY A 19 3.58 24.12 -2.75
CA GLY A 19 3.46 25.44 -2.13
C GLY A 19 3.49 25.44 -0.60
N ARG A 20 3.21 24.31 0.06
CA ARG A 20 3.30 24.18 1.53
C ARG A 20 4.73 24.10 2.04
N PHE A 21 5.68 23.70 1.19
CA PHE A 21 7.08 23.59 1.54
C PHE A 21 7.78 24.89 1.15
N ASN A 22 8.08 25.76 2.14
CA ASN A 22 8.69 27.09 2.01
C ASN A 22 10.06 27.11 1.27
N LYS A 23 10.08 26.77 -0.02
CA LYS A 23 11.23 26.60 -0.93
C LYS A 23 11.99 25.26 -0.85
N ASP A 24 11.63 24.36 0.07
CA ASP A 24 12.35 23.10 0.31
C ASP A 24 11.73 21.84 -0.33
N PHE A 25 10.82 21.99 -1.29
CA PHE A 25 10.14 20.84 -1.91
C PHE A 25 11.10 19.81 -2.55
N LYS A 26 12.18 20.27 -3.21
CA LYS A 26 13.19 19.35 -3.77
C LYS A 26 13.89 18.53 -2.68
N ARG A 27 14.20 19.16 -1.54
CA ARG A 27 14.76 18.47 -0.37
C ARG A 27 13.75 17.48 0.19
N HIS A 28 12.49 17.89 0.34
CA HIS A 28 11.40 17.03 0.78
C HIS A 28 11.28 15.76 -0.07
N VAL A 29 11.22 15.86 -1.40
CA VAL A 29 11.14 14.67 -2.28
C VAL A 29 12.43 13.84 -2.23
N LYS A 30 13.61 14.46 -2.12
CA LYS A 30 14.89 13.74 -2.16
C LYS A 30 15.26 13.04 -0.84
N GLU A 31 14.95 13.67 0.30
CA GLU A 31 15.45 13.27 1.62
C GLU A 31 14.36 12.75 2.55
N GLU A 32 13.11 13.20 2.39
CA GLU A 32 11.98 12.72 3.22
C GLU A 32 11.14 11.68 2.48
N HIS A 33 10.78 11.96 1.23
CA HIS A 33 9.82 11.19 0.42
C HIS A 33 10.43 10.66 -0.89
N ASN A 34 11.62 10.06 -0.80
CA ASN A 34 12.28 9.46 -1.95
C ASN A 34 11.58 8.17 -2.36
N MET A 35 10.95 8.16 -3.53
CA MET A 35 10.17 7.04 -4.06
C MET A 35 10.95 5.72 -4.11
N TRP A 36 12.24 5.78 -4.41
CA TRP A 36 13.08 4.59 -4.54
C TRP A 36 13.32 3.92 -3.19
N GLU A 37 13.47 4.69 -2.12
CA GLU A 37 13.63 4.13 -0.77
C GLU A 37 12.38 3.35 -0.33
N TYR A 38 11.18 3.82 -0.67
CA TYR A 38 9.94 3.07 -0.42
C TYR A 38 9.90 1.77 -1.23
N MET A 39 10.27 1.81 -2.51
CA MET A 39 10.34 0.61 -3.34
C MET A 39 11.35 -0.41 -2.80
N TYR A 40 12.56 0.04 -2.45
CA TYR A 40 13.59 -0.81 -1.87
C TYR A 40 13.14 -1.39 -0.55
N PHE A 41 12.48 -0.61 0.30
CA PHE A 41 11.98 -1.09 1.58
C PHE A 41 10.89 -2.16 1.42
N ILE A 42 9.94 -1.99 0.49
CA ILE A 42 8.93 -3.02 0.21
C ILE A 42 9.59 -4.32 -0.27
N ILE A 43 10.56 -4.23 -1.19
CA ILE A 43 11.30 -5.41 -1.68
C ILE A 43 12.07 -6.07 -0.52
N HIS A 44 12.72 -5.26 0.32
CA HIS A 44 13.48 -5.72 1.48
C HIS A 44 12.59 -6.51 2.43
N VAL A 45 11.48 -5.93 2.89
CA VAL A 45 10.55 -6.59 3.82
C VAL A 45 9.97 -7.89 3.25
N ASN A 46 9.68 -7.91 1.95
CA ASN A 46 9.22 -9.12 1.25
C ASN A 46 10.30 -10.21 1.13
N SER A 47 11.58 -9.84 1.15
CA SER A 47 12.70 -10.79 1.07
C SER A 47 13.10 -11.39 2.43
N LEU A 48 12.70 -10.78 3.54
CA LEU A 48 13.00 -11.26 4.89
C LEU A 48 12.14 -12.46 5.29
N LEU A 49 12.70 -13.35 6.13
CA LEU A 49 11.93 -14.37 6.84
C LEU A 49 11.12 -13.71 7.98
N GLU A 50 9.98 -14.30 8.32
CA GLU A 50 9.07 -13.74 9.34
C GLU A 50 9.73 -13.49 10.71
N LYS A 51 10.64 -14.38 11.12
CA LYS A 51 11.38 -14.27 12.39
C LYS A 51 12.39 -13.12 12.41
N ASP A 52 12.86 -12.69 11.23
CA ASP A 52 13.92 -11.69 11.08
C ASP A 52 13.34 -10.27 10.89
N ARG A 53 12.01 -10.15 10.73
CA ARG A 53 11.32 -8.86 10.65
C ARG A 53 11.15 -8.24 12.04
N SER A 54 11.53 -6.98 12.16
CA SER A 54 11.14 -6.10 13.27
C SER A 54 9.63 -5.87 13.32
N ALA A 55 9.12 -5.33 14.43
CA ALA A 55 7.69 -5.04 14.58
C ALA A 55 7.15 -4.10 13.49
N MET A 56 7.92 -3.07 13.12
CA MET A 56 7.52 -2.12 12.08
C MET A 56 7.54 -2.75 10.69
N GLU A 57 8.50 -3.62 10.39
CA GLU A 57 8.54 -4.35 9.12
C GLU A 57 7.39 -5.36 9.02
N LYS A 58 6.99 -6.00 10.13
CA LYS A 58 5.80 -6.85 10.17
C LYS A 58 4.53 -6.07 9.84
N TYR A 59 4.36 -4.89 10.45
CA TYR A 59 3.24 -4.00 10.11
C TYR A 59 3.20 -3.68 8.61
N VAL A 60 4.32 -3.24 8.03
CA VAL A 60 4.38 -2.90 6.60
C VAL A 60 4.13 -4.11 5.73
N PHE A 61 4.67 -5.28 6.09
CA PHE A 61 4.42 -6.53 5.37
C PHE A 61 2.93 -6.90 5.34
N GLU A 62 2.23 -6.75 6.47
CA GLU A 62 0.80 -7.01 6.58
C GLU A 62 -0.02 -6.05 5.73
N GLN A 63 0.31 -4.74 5.76
CA GLN A 63 -0.36 -3.75 4.90
C GLN A 63 -0.18 -4.08 3.41
N VAL A 64 1.04 -4.39 2.97
CA VAL A 64 1.33 -4.76 1.58
C VAL A 64 0.59 -6.04 1.19
N LYS A 65 0.58 -7.06 2.05
CA LYS A 65 -0.15 -8.32 1.83
C LYS A 65 -1.66 -8.10 1.72
N ALA A 66 -2.20 -7.13 2.46
CA ALA A 66 -3.61 -6.73 2.42
C ALA A 66 -3.95 -5.79 1.26
N ASN A 67 -2.99 -5.43 0.39
CA ASN A 67 -3.12 -4.36 -0.60
C ASN A 67 -3.55 -3.01 0.00
N SER A 68 -3.22 -2.76 1.27
CA SER A 68 -3.45 -1.48 1.93
C SER A 68 -2.25 -0.54 1.75
N ILE A 69 -2.56 0.75 1.61
CA ILE A 69 -1.59 1.84 1.52
C ILE A 69 -1.45 2.63 2.83
N ASP A 70 -2.09 2.21 3.93
CA ASP A 70 -2.15 3.02 5.16
C ASP A 70 -0.79 3.21 5.85
N PHE A 71 0.24 2.47 5.43
CA PHE A 71 1.61 2.71 5.91
C PHE A 71 2.26 3.94 5.26
N PHE A 72 1.78 4.42 4.11
CA PHE A 72 2.28 5.63 3.49
C PHE A 72 1.92 6.88 4.34
N PRO A 73 2.80 7.88 4.41
CA PRO A 73 2.55 9.08 5.20
C PRO A 73 1.66 10.09 4.46
N LEU A 74 0.41 9.71 4.20
CA LEU A 74 -0.56 10.59 3.56
C LEU A 74 -0.79 11.86 4.42
N TYR A 75 -0.76 13.01 3.77
CA TYR A 75 -1.02 14.33 4.35
C TYR A 75 -0.10 14.75 5.51
N ARG A 76 1.02 14.05 5.71
CA ARG A 76 2.03 14.39 6.73
C ARG A 76 3.44 14.41 6.14
N ALA A 77 4.30 15.25 6.70
CA ALA A 77 5.70 15.37 6.31
C ALA A 77 6.52 15.88 7.51
N LYS A 78 7.77 15.44 7.64
CA LYS A 78 8.65 15.83 8.77
C LYS A 78 8.96 17.33 8.77
N SER A 79 9.01 17.94 7.59
CA SER A 79 9.31 19.36 7.40
C SER A 79 8.13 20.30 7.65
N LEU A 80 6.94 19.78 7.91
CA LEU A 80 5.74 20.58 8.16
C LEU A 80 5.32 20.43 9.63
N PRO A 81 4.82 21.50 10.27
CA PRO A 81 4.20 21.38 11.59
C PRO A 81 3.01 20.42 11.49
N ASP A 82 2.81 19.59 12.52
CA ASP A 82 1.76 18.59 12.57
C ASP A 82 0.41 19.21 12.18
N TYR A 83 -0.20 18.68 11.13
CA TYR A 83 -1.58 18.97 10.77
C TYR A 83 -2.47 17.97 11.52
N GLU A 84 -3.46 18.45 12.26
CA GLU A 84 -4.41 17.58 12.94
C GLU A 84 -5.15 16.70 11.92
N HIS A 85 -5.21 15.41 12.23
CA HIS A 85 -5.65 14.32 11.37
C HIS A 85 -7.07 14.57 10.81
N HIS A 86 -7.22 14.66 9.48
CA HIS A 86 -8.53 14.37 8.89
C HIS A 86 -8.64 12.85 8.79
N GLU A 87 -9.28 12.25 9.79
CA GLU A 87 -9.65 10.83 9.75
C GLU A 87 -10.38 10.54 8.44
N SER A 88 -9.78 9.74 7.57
CA SER A 88 -10.54 9.01 6.58
C SER A 88 -11.41 8.02 7.35
N THR A 89 -12.69 8.35 7.48
CA THR A 89 -13.73 7.44 7.94
C THR A 89 -13.68 6.19 7.07
N THR A 90 -12.98 5.16 7.54
CA THR A 90 -13.16 3.80 7.05
C THR A 90 -14.48 3.33 7.62
N GLU A 91 -15.55 3.58 6.85
CA GLU A 91 -16.84 2.95 7.08
C GLU A 91 -16.63 1.43 7.06
N LYS A 92 -16.54 0.84 8.25
CA LYS A 92 -16.72 -0.59 8.44
C LYS A 92 -18.16 -0.86 8.03
N GLN A 93 -18.36 -1.29 6.80
CA GLN A 93 -19.65 -1.78 6.32
C GLN A 93 -20.00 -3.01 7.16
N SER A 94 -20.77 -2.77 8.21
CA SER A 94 -21.34 -3.78 9.08
C SER A 94 -22.40 -4.51 8.27
N THR A 95 -22.07 -5.69 7.77
CA THR A 95 -23.07 -6.60 7.21
C THR A 95 -23.90 -7.15 8.38
N GLN A 96 -25.12 -6.64 8.54
CA GLN A 96 -26.12 -7.26 9.41
C GLN A 96 -26.46 -8.68 8.90
N PRO A 97 -26.70 -9.66 9.79
CA PRO A 97 -27.17 -10.98 9.38
C PRO A 97 -28.65 -10.89 9.01
N GLN A 98 -28.97 -10.84 7.72
CA GLN A 98 -30.34 -11.01 7.25
C GLN A 98 -30.67 -12.51 7.25
N GLN A 99 -31.73 -12.84 7.99
CA GLN A 99 -32.30 -14.19 8.10
C GLN A 99 -32.74 -14.69 6.71
N ALA A 100 -32.26 -15.88 6.32
CA ALA A 100 -32.65 -16.54 5.09
C ALA A 100 -34.01 -17.25 5.25
N PRO A 101 -34.92 -17.18 4.26
CA PRO A 101 -36.03 -18.12 4.19
C PRO A 101 -35.58 -19.43 3.53
N GLU A 102 -36.01 -20.55 4.11
CA GLU A 102 -35.85 -21.90 3.56
C GLU A 102 -36.66 -22.05 2.25
N GLU A 103 -36.07 -22.63 1.20
CA GLU A 103 -36.58 -23.85 0.57
C GLU A 103 -35.75 -24.36 -0.63
N HIS A 104 -35.59 -25.68 -0.65
CA HIS A 104 -35.51 -26.61 -1.80
C HIS A 104 -34.31 -26.59 -2.77
N ARG A 105 -33.30 -27.39 -2.38
CA ARG A 105 -32.70 -28.54 -3.11
C ARG A 105 -32.58 -28.43 -4.65
N ARG A 106 -31.33 -28.34 -5.12
CA ARG A 106 -30.79 -29.13 -6.26
C ARG A 106 -29.26 -29.25 -6.16
N GLN A 107 -28.78 -30.49 -6.28
CA GLN A 107 -27.37 -30.88 -6.22
C GLN A 107 -26.68 -30.65 -7.57
N SER A 108 -25.43 -30.15 -7.55
CA SER A 108 -24.35 -30.62 -8.43
C SER A 108 -23.00 -29.99 -8.04
N SER A 109 -22.04 -30.87 -7.78
CA SER A 109 -20.59 -30.69 -7.60
C SER A 109 -19.90 -29.94 -8.74
N VAL A 110 -18.81 -29.20 -8.46
CA VAL A 110 -17.44 -29.32 -9.06
C VAL A 110 -16.47 -28.31 -8.42
N GLU A 111 -15.41 -28.88 -7.82
CA GLU A 111 -13.99 -28.52 -7.64
C GLU A 111 -13.45 -27.07 -7.49
N VAL A 112 -12.56 -26.96 -6.50
CA VAL A 112 -11.77 -25.78 -6.07
C VAL A 112 -10.47 -25.72 -6.88
N GLY A 113 -10.21 -24.59 -7.55
CA GLY A 113 -8.96 -24.34 -8.29
C GLY A 113 -8.31 -23.03 -7.89
N SER A 114 -7.30 -23.11 -7.01
CA SER A 114 -6.35 -22.03 -6.69
C SER A 114 -5.23 -22.00 -7.73
N VAL A 115 -5.05 -20.91 -8.47
CA VAL A 115 -3.86 -20.73 -9.33
C VAL A 115 -3.35 -19.28 -9.28
N TYR A 116 -2.41 -19.02 -8.40
CA TYR A 116 -1.32 -18.08 -8.68
C TYR A 116 -0.01 -18.85 -8.53
N GLN A 117 0.38 -19.56 -9.59
CA GLN A 117 1.71 -20.14 -9.72
C GLN A 117 2.58 -19.19 -10.53
N THR A 118 3.45 -18.45 -9.84
CA THR A 118 4.55 -17.71 -10.43
C THR A 118 5.62 -18.68 -10.93
N GLY A 119 5.80 -18.78 -12.24
CA GLY A 119 6.84 -19.60 -12.86
C GLY A 119 8.14 -18.83 -13.12
N TYR A 120 9.20 -19.09 -12.37
CA TYR A 120 10.58 -18.79 -12.78
C TYR A 120 11.13 -19.98 -13.59
N ARG A 121 11.16 -19.88 -14.92
CA ARG A 121 11.83 -20.87 -15.79
C ARG A 121 13.33 -20.59 -15.86
N ARG A 122 14.15 -21.39 -15.17
CA ARG A 122 15.60 -21.48 -15.42
C ARG A 122 15.84 -22.34 -16.67
N ARG A 123 16.39 -21.74 -17.74
CA ARG A 123 16.93 -22.48 -18.89
C ARG A 123 18.27 -23.12 -18.50
N LYS A 124 18.36 -24.46 -18.54
CA LYS A 124 19.65 -25.14 -18.65
C LYS A 124 20.14 -25.02 -20.09
N ARG A 125 21.32 -24.42 -20.27
CA ARG A 125 22.11 -24.51 -21.51
C ARG A 125 22.68 -25.92 -21.60
N GLN A 126 22.44 -26.58 -22.72
CA GLN A 126 23.39 -27.56 -23.28
C GLN A 126 24.27 -26.81 -24.27
#